data_AF-A0A3A0BSZ3-F1
#
_entry.id   AF-A0A3A0BSZ3-F1
#
_cell.length_a   1.000
_cell.length_b   1.000
_cell.length_c   1.000
_cell.angle_alpha   90.00
_cell.angle_beta   90.00
_cell.angle_gamma   90.00
#
_symmetry.space_group_name_H-M   'P 1'
#
loop_
_entity.id
_entity.type
_entity.pdbx_description
1 polymer ?
#
loop_
_entity_poly.entity_id
_entity_poly.type
_entity_poly.pdbx_seq_one_letter_code
_entity_poly.pdbx_strand_id
1 'polypeptide(L)'
;VLGKPADTIGGKLKLPPRLKQKIDSALLKLFTGDPQRLGFPHPDHKLYESHPIVNSLILYHLGHGDIAVKPDIARFDGKCVHFKDGSVAEYDLVVLATGYKLHYPFIDKKYLNWHDTTPRLYLNAFHPQFDNLFVLGMIEAAGIGWQGRYELAELMARFILASQRQARAAAEFRKIKSNPMTDLSGGFKYMKLERMAYYVHKETYLKLVKKHIALLK
;
A
#
# COMPACT_ATOMS: atom_id res chain seq x y z
N VAL A 1 2.34 2.79 19.64
CA VAL A 1 3.33 3.64 20.36
C VAL A 1 2.62 4.29 21.53
N LEU A 2 3.17 4.21 22.76
CA LEU A 2 2.54 4.74 23.99
C LEU A 2 1.08 4.27 24.20
N GLY A 3 0.80 2.98 23.99
CA GLY A 3 -0.55 2.41 24.14
C GLY A 3 -1.57 2.81 23.06
N LYS A 4 -1.18 3.61 22.06
CA LYS A 4 -2.03 3.99 20.92
C LYS A 4 -1.61 3.28 19.63
N PRO A 5 -2.57 2.85 18.79
CA PRO A 5 -2.28 2.30 17.46
C PRO A 5 -1.46 3.31 16.64
N ALA A 6 -0.40 2.86 15.97
CA ALA A 6 0.54 3.75 15.26
C ALA A 6 -0.15 4.54 14.14
N ASP A 7 -1.21 3.99 13.56
CA ASP A 7 -2.08 4.61 12.56
C ASP A 7 -2.94 5.75 13.12
N THR A 8 -3.10 5.88 14.44
CA THR A 8 -3.82 7.00 15.08
C THR A 8 -2.97 8.24 15.33
N ILE A 9 -1.63 8.11 15.34
CA ILE A 9 -0.73 9.15 15.84
C ILE A 9 -0.52 10.28 14.83
N GLY A 10 -0.79 10.03 13.54
CA GLY A 10 -0.56 11.00 12.46
C GLY A 10 -1.73 11.90 12.08
N GLY A 11 -2.93 11.71 12.63
CA GLY A 11 -4.18 12.25 12.07
C GLY A 11 -4.74 13.56 12.67
N LYS A 12 -4.19 14.07 13.78
CA LYS A 12 -4.78 15.25 14.46
C LYS A 12 -4.38 16.60 13.89
N LEU A 13 -3.22 16.70 13.22
CA LEU A 13 -2.74 17.94 12.58
C LEU A 13 -2.51 17.71 11.08
N LYS A 14 -3.30 18.40 10.26
CA LYS A 14 -3.16 18.38 8.80
C LYS A 14 -2.05 19.33 8.37
N LEU A 15 -0.83 18.82 8.32
CA LEU A 15 0.33 19.55 7.82
C LEU A 15 0.53 19.30 6.32
N PRO A 16 1.10 20.27 5.57
CA PRO A 16 1.54 20.03 4.20
C PRO A 16 2.50 18.83 4.13
N PRO A 17 2.43 17.97 3.08
CA PRO A 17 3.19 16.71 3.01
C PRO A 17 4.69 16.85 3.30
N ARG A 18 5.34 17.89 2.76
CA ARG A 18 6.77 18.15 2.98
C ARG A 18 7.10 18.47 4.43
N LEU A 19 6.24 19.23 5.11
CA LEU A 19 6.44 19.60 6.51
C LEU A 19 6.17 18.40 7.42
N LYS A 20 5.10 17.65 7.13
CA LYS A 20 4.77 16.39 7.80
C LYS A 20 5.91 15.39 7.73
N GLN A 21 6.44 15.14 6.53
CA GLN A 21 7.58 14.23 6.34
C GLN A 21 8.80 14.64 7.16
N LYS A 22 9.14 15.94 7.22
CA LYS A 22 10.28 16.43 8.01
C LYS A 22 10.09 16.19 9.50
N ILE A 23 8.93 16.57 10.05
CA ILE A 23 8.63 16.45 11.48
C ILE A 23 8.56 14.98 11.89
N ASP A 24 7.79 14.17 11.17
CA ASP A 24 7.58 12.77 11.51
C ASP A 24 8.89 11.97 11.34
N SER A 25 9.75 12.31 10.37
CA SER A 25 11.09 11.70 10.24
C SER A 25 12.02 12.06 11.40
N ALA A 26 11.96 13.30 11.88
CA ALA A 26 12.78 13.74 13.03
C ALA A 26 12.32 13.04 14.32
N LEU A 27 11.01 12.98 14.57
CA LEU A 27 10.43 12.25 15.70
C LEU A 27 10.76 10.76 15.63
N LEU A 28 10.64 10.14 14.45
CA LEU A 28 10.99 8.72 14.28
C LEU A 28 12.45 8.48 14.65
N LYS A 29 13.39 9.28 14.10
CA LYS A 29 14.82 9.19 14.43
C LYS A 29 15.09 9.37 15.92
N LEU A 30 14.35 10.24 16.61
CA LEU A 30 14.48 10.43 18.05
C LEU A 30 14.06 9.17 18.83
N PHE A 31 12.99 8.48 18.40
CA PHE A 31 12.51 7.26 19.07
C PHE A 31 13.29 6.00 18.71
N THR A 32 13.75 5.86 17.46
CA THR A 32 14.43 4.64 16.98
C THR A 32 15.96 4.73 17.05
N GLY A 33 16.51 5.92 17.31
CA GLY A 33 17.91 6.19 17.02
C GLY A 33 18.18 6.18 15.51
N ASP A 34 19.46 6.02 15.15
CA ASP A 34 19.89 5.85 13.76
C ASP A 34 20.02 4.36 13.41
N PRO A 35 19.10 3.78 12.60
CA PRO A 35 19.14 2.37 12.24
C PRO A 35 20.39 1.98 11.45
N GLN A 36 21.08 2.93 10.82
CA GLN A 36 22.32 2.64 10.08
C GLN A 36 23.43 2.12 11.01
N ARG A 37 23.44 2.54 12.29
CA ARG A 37 24.36 2.01 13.30
C ARG A 37 24.12 0.53 13.61
N LEU A 38 22.96 0.00 13.24
CA LEU A 38 22.57 -1.40 13.38
C LEU A 38 22.68 -2.17 12.06
N GLY A 39 23.34 -1.60 11.04
CA GLY A 39 23.61 -2.25 9.76
C GLY A 39 22.54 -2.05 8.68
N PHE A 40 21.48 -1.29 8.94
CA PHE A 40 20.53 -0.93 7.87
C PHE A 40 21.19 -0.02 6.82
N PRO A 41 20.88 -0.18 5.52
CA PRO A 41 21.34 0.74 4.50
C PRO A 41 20.71 2.13 4.68
N HIS A 42 21.33 3.15 4.09
CA HIS A 42 20.73 4.46 4.01
C HIS A 42 19.40 4.37 3.24
N PRO A 43 18.28 4.92 3.76
CA PRO A 43 17.01 4.93 3.04
C PRO A 43 17.15 5.65 1.68
N ASP A 44 16.54 5.08 0.65
CA ASP A 44 16.48 5.60 -0.72
C ASP A 44 15.22 6.45 -0.99
N HIS A 45 14.30 6.53 -0.03
CA HIS A 45 13.03 7.26 -0.12
C HIS A 45 12.68 7.96 1.21
N LYS A 46 11.71 8.87 1.18
CA LYS A 46 11.25 9.59 2.38
C LYS A 46 10.18 8.81 3.13
N LEU A 47 9.98 9.18 4.39
CA LEU A 47 8.87 8.67 5.19
C LEU A 47 7.53 8.88 4.45
N TYR A 48 6.67 7.85 4.49
CA TYR A 48 5.38 7.78 3.79
C TYR A 48 5.44 7.65 2.26
N GLU A 49 6.61 7.56 1.63
CA GLU A 49 6.72 7.25 0.19
C GLU A 49 6.67 5.74 -0.12
N SER A 50 6.72 4.90 0.92
CA SER A 50 6.54 3.45 0.86
C SER A 50 5.70 2.99 2.06
N HIS A 51 5.16 1.77 2.01
CA HIS A 51 4.48 1.19 3.16
C HIS A 51 5.47 1.10 4.34
N PRO A 52 5.14 1.69 5.50
CA PRO A 52 6.01 1.61 6.67
C PRO A 52 6.11 0.16 7.18
N ILE A 53 7.32 -0.22 7.58
CA ILE A 53 7.55 -1.45 8.35
C ILE A 53 7.27 -1.13 9.81
N VAL A 54 6.37 -1.90 10.43
CA VAL A 54 6.04 -1.76 11.86
C VAL A 54 6.55 -2.98 12.59
N ASN A 55 7.71 -2.85 13.24
CA ASN A 55 8.30 -3.91 14.04
C ASN A 55 9.05 -3.29 15.23
N SER A 56 8.60 -3.57 16.45
CA SER A 56 9.22 -3.06 17.68
C SER A 56 10.43 -3.87 18.15
N LEU A 57 10.56 -5.13 17.68
CA LEU A 57 11.58 -6.06 18.15
C LEU A 57 12.82 -6.07 17.26
N ILE A 58 12.73 -5.60 16.02
CA ILE A 58 13.85 -5.65 15.07
C ILE A 58 15.08 -4.90 15.58
N LEU A 59 14.90 -3.69 16.12
CA LEU A 59 16.00 -2.89 16.68
C LEU A 59 16.55 -3.51 17.97
N TYR A 60 15.68 -4.14 18.77
CA TYR A 60 16.07 -4.83 19.99
C TYR A 60 16.99 -6.02 19.67
N HIS A 61 16.60 -6.91 18.78
CA HIS A 61 17.38 -8.09 18.40
C HIS A 61 18.67 -7.73 17.66
N LEU A 62 18.66 -6.69 16.80
CA LEU A 62 19.89 -6.17 16.20
C LEU A 62 20.86 -5.62 17.25
N GLY A 63 20.35 -4.90 18.25
CA GLY A 63 21.17 -4.32 19.33
C GLY A 63 21.82 -5.37 20.24
N HIS A 64 21.21 -6.55 20.39
CA HIS A 64 21.75 -7.67 21.17
C HIS A 64 22.60 -8.64 20.34
N GLY A 65 22.62 -8.48 19.01
CA GLY A 65 23.36 -9.36 18.10
C GLY A 65 22.66 -10.68 17.78
N ASP A 66 21.38 -10.84 18.14
CA ASP A 66 20.58 -12.03 17.83
C ASP A 66 20.35 -12.20 16.32
N ILE A 67 20.33 -11.08 15.59
CA ILE A 67 20.19 -11.02 14.13
C ILE A 67 21.18 -10.00 13.56
N ALA A 68 21.50 -10.14 12.27
CA ALA A 68 22.35 -9.21 11.54
C ALA A 68 21.72 -8.82 10.20
N VAL A 69 21.86 -7.54 9.82
CA VAL A 69 21.51 -7.09 8.46
C VAL A 69 22.62 -7.54 7.49
N LYS A 70 22.22 -8.13 6.38
CA LYS A 70 23.13 -8.53 5.29
C LYS A 70 22.73 -7.84 3.97
N PRO A 71 23.69 -7.57 3.07
CA PRO A 71 23.39 -7.07 1.74
C PRO A 71 22.59 -8.09 0.92
N ASP A 72 22.19 -7.69 -0.30
CA ASP A 72 21.57 -8.60 -1.26
C ASP A 72 22.43 -9.86 -1.50
N ILE A 73 21.75 -10.97 -1.77
CA ILE A 73 22.37 -12.22 -2.17
C ILE A 73 22.85 -12.11 -3.62
N ALA A 74 24.10 -12.51 -3.87
CA ALA A 74 24.69 -12.61 -5.21
C ALA A 74 24.44 -13.99 -5.82
N ARG A 75 24.69 -15.07 -5.06
CA ARG A 75 24.43 -16.46 -5.49
C ARG A 75 24.38 -17.43 -4.30
N PHE A 76 23.82 -18.62 -4.55
CA PHE A 76 23.88 -19.77 -3.66
C PHE A 76 24.91 -20.78 -4.19
N ASP A 77 25.57 -21.48 -3.27
CA ASP A 77 26.55 -22.54 -3.55
C ASP A 77 26.40 -23.66 -2.51
N GLY A 78 25.50 -24.60 -2.77
CA GLY A 78 25.05 -25.55 -1.76
C GLY A 78 24.44 -24.81 -0.56
N LYS A 79 25.05 -24.96 0.62
CA LYS A 79 24.66 -24.25 1.86
C LYS A 79 25.25 -22.85 1.98
N CYS A 80 26.24 -22.51 1.16
CA CYS A 80 26.91 -21.22 1.21
C CYS A 80 26.08 -20.16 0.48
N VAL A 81 25.85 -19.03 1.16
CA VAL A 81 25.23 -17.84 0.58
C VAL A 81 26.33 -16.81 0.37
N HIS A 82 26.52 -16.41 -0.89
CA HIS A 82 27.43 -15.34 -1.26
C HIS A 82 26.65 -14.03 -1.36
N PHE A 83 27.09 -13.00 -0.63
CA PHE A 83 26.48 -11.68 -0.63
C PHE A 83 27.19 -10.74 -1.61
N LYS A 84 26.50 -9.66 -2.03
CA LYS A 84 27.05 -8.68 -2.99
C LYS A 84 28.27 -7.90 -2.49
N ASP A 85 28.52 -7.87 -1.18
CA ASP A 85 29.72 -7.27 -0.59
C ASP A 85 30.94 -8.22 -0.59
N GLY A 86 30.79 -9.44 -1.13
CA GLY A 86 31.82 -10.47 -1.15
C GLY A 86 31.85 -11.36 0.10
N SER A 87 31.05 -11.05 1.14
CA SER A 87 30.96 -11.91 2.32
C SER A 87 30.24 -13.23 1.99
N VAL A 88 30.58 -14.29 2.73
CA VAL A 88 30.02 -15.63 2.56
C VAL A 88 29.69 -16.21 3.93
N ALA A 89 28.55 -16.88 4.03
CA ALA A 89 28.17 -17.62 5.24
C ALA A 89 27.29 -18.82 4.89
N GLU A 90 27.30 -19.83 5.75
CA GLU A 90 26.44 -21.01 5.62
C GLU A 90 25.09 -20.79 6.31
N TYR A 91 24.03 -21.34 5.70
CA TYR A 91 22.67 -21.28 6.26
C TYR A 91 21.94 -22.61 6.07
N ASP A 92 21.22 -23.06 7.10
CA ASP A 92 20.42 -24.28 7.03
C ASP A 92 19.01 -24.05 6.44
N LEU A 93 18.50 -22.81 6.52
CA LEU A 93 17.18 -22.43 6.03
C LEU A 93 17.21 -21.06 5.38
N VAL A 94 16.56 -20.94 4.23
CA VAL A 94 16.31 -19.67 3.55
C VAL A 94 14.80 -19.44 3.46
N VAL A 95 14.33 -18.32 4.03
CA VAL A 95 12.92 -17.92 3.97
C VAL A 95 12.76 -16.74 3.02
N LEU A 96 12.04 -16.95 1.91
CA LEU A 96 11.77 -15.91 0.93
C LEU A 96 10.56 -15.05 1.36
N ALA A 97 10.82 -14.01 2.14
CA ALA A 97 9.82 -13.00 2.52
C ALA A 97 9.64 -11.91 1.43
N THR A 98 9.61 -12.30 0.15
CA THR A 98 9.65 -11.38 -1.01
C THR A 98 8.28 -10.82 -1.44
N GLY A 99 7.22 -11.11 -0.68
CA GLY A 99 5.85 -10.64 -0.94
C GLY A 99 5.09 -11.49 -1.97
N TYR A 100 4.03 -10.91 -2.55
CA TYR A 100 3.07 -11.60 -3.41
C TYR A 100 2.82 -10.84 -4.72
N LYS A 101 2.36 -11.56 -5.74
CA LYS A 101 1.89 -11.00 -7.02
C LYS A 101 0.38 -11.14 -7.14
N LEU A 102 -0.25 -10.22 -7.89
CA LEU A 102 -1.65 -10.35 -8.24
C LEU A 102 -1.83 -11.47 -9.28
N HIS A 103 -2.67 -12.45 -8.97
CA HIS A 103 -2.96 -13.57 -9.85
C HIS A 103 -4.44 -13.96 -9.77
N TYR A 104 -5.17 -13.76 -10.86
CA TYR A 104 -6.61 -14.07 -10.97
C TYR A 104 -6.83 -15.11 -12.08
N PRO A 105 -6.64 -16.41 -11.81
CA PRO A 105 -6.62 -17.46 -12.85
C PRO A 105 -8.01 -17.75 -13.46
N PHE A 106 -9.07 -17.20 -12.86
CA PHE A 106 -10.46 -17.41 -13.26
C PHE A 106 -11.00 -16.33 -14.21
N ILE A 107 -10.21 -15.31 -14.57
CA ILE A 107 -10.62 -14.22 -15.46
C ILE A 107 -9.45 -13.77 -16.34
N ASP A 108 -9.70 -13.64 -17.65
CA ASP A 108 -8.71 -13.13 -18.59
C ASP A 108 -8.39 -11.65 -18.27
N LYS A 109 -7.09 -11.31 -18.27
CA LYS A 109 -6.55 -9.98 -18.00
C LYS A 109 -7.23 -8.88 -18.83
N LYS A 110 -7.65 -9.18 -20.07
CA LYS A 110 -8.35 -8.19 -20.92
C LYS A 110 -9.66 -7.69 -20.31
N TYR A 111 -10.34 -8.50 -19.49
CA TYR A 111 -11.58 -8.11 -18.83
C TYR A 111 -11.36 -7.29 -17.55
N LEU A 112 -10.15 -7.31 -16.99
CA LEU A 112 -9.81 -6.54 -15.78
C LEU A 112 -9.15 -5.19 -16.10
N ASN A 113 -9.08 -4.77 -17.37
CA ASN A 113 -8.34 -3.58 -17.78
C ASN A 113 -6.86 -3.63 -17.31
N TRP A 114 -6.22 -4.79 -17.46
CA TRP A 114 -4.84 -5.02 -17.01
C TRP A 114 -3.84 -4.13 -17.75
N HIS A 115 -2.93 -3.51 -17.00
CA HIS A 115 -1.81 -2.76 -17.56
C HIS A 115 -0.53 -3.11 -16.80
N ASP A 116 0.45 -3.65 -17.51
CA ASP A 116 1.73 -4.06 -16.93
C ASP A 116 1.55 -5.05 -15.78
N THR A 117 1.75 -4.63 -14.53
CA THR A 117 1.69 -5.48 -13.34
C THR A 117 0.34 -5.48 -12.60
N THR A 118 -0.57 -4.54 -12.89
CA THR A 118 -1.84 -4.39 -12.15
C THR A 118 -3.03 -4.00 -13.05
N PRO A 119 -4.28 -4.35 -12.67
CA PRO A 119 -5.48 -3.72 -13.23
C PRO A 119 -5.49 -2.20 -13.04
N ARG A 120 -5.91 -1.44 -14.07
CA ARG A 120 -6.22 -0.01 -13.94
C ARG A 120 -7.72 0.19 -13.73
N LEU A 121 -8.15 0.19 -12.49
CA LEU A 121 -9.55 0.31 -12.11
C LEU A 121 -9.78 1.62 -11.36
N TYR A 122 -10.96 2.23 -11.54
CA TYR A 122 -11.34 3.38 -10.73
C TYR A 122 -11.49 2.93 -9.27
N LEU A 123 -10.85 3.64 -8.34
CA LEU A 123 -10.76 3.26 -6.93
C LEU A 123 -10.19 1.85 -6.71
N ASN A 124 -9.37 1.34 -7.63
CA ASN A 124 -8.89 -0.06 -7.63
C ASN A 124 -10.01 -1.11 -7.56
N ALA A 125 -11.21 -0.76 -8.02
CA ALA A 125 -12.40 -1.58 -7.83
C ALA A 125 -13.36 -1.61 -9.01
N PHE A 126 -13.60 -0.47 -9.64
CA PHE A 126 -14.60 -0.32 -10.69
C PHE A 126 -13.96 -0.36 -12.06
N HIS A 127 -14.42 -1.26 -12.93
CA HIS A 127 -13.98 -1.25 -14.32
C HIS A 127 -14.43 0.05 -15.01
N PRO A 128 -13.57 0.74 -15.81
CA PRO A 128 -13.93 2.02 -16.41
C PRO A 128 -15.10 1.90 -17.39
N GLN A 129 -15.14 0.82 -18.16
CA GLN A 129 -16.19 0.56 -19.17
C GLN A 129 -17.34 -0.32 -18.64
N PHE A 130 -17.05 -1.50 -18.09
CA PHE A 130 -18.09 -2.41 -17.57
C PHE A 130 -18.72 -1.95 -16.26
N ASP A 131 -20.01 -2.21 -16.11
CA ASP A 131 -20.83 -1.87 -14.95
C ASP A 131 -21.22 -3.09 -14.10
N ASN A 132 -20.79 -4.28 -14.51
CA ASN A 132 -21.15 -5.56 -13.92
C ASN A 132 -19.92 -6.36 -13.45
N LEU A 133 -18.73 -5.76 -13.45
CA LEU A 133 -17.49 -6.37 -13.00
C LEU A 133 -16.78 -5.45 -12.01
N PHE A 134 -16.45 -6.00 -10.85
CA PHE A 134 -15.85 -5.28 -9.74
C PHE A 134 -14.75 -6.09 -9.08
N VAL A 135 -13.75 -5.40 -8.52
CA VAL A 135 -12.71 -6.00 -7.67
C VAL A 135 -12.85 -5.44 -6.26
N LEU A 136 -13.12 -6.29 -5.29
CA LEU A 136 -13.22 -5.90 -3.88
C LEU A 136 -11.98 -6.35 -3.11
N GLY A 137 -11.28 -5.39 -2.49
CA GLY A 137 -10.16 -5.67 -1.60
C GLY A 137 -8.75 -5.46 -2.18
N MET A 138 -8.63 -5.09 -3.47
CA MET A 138 -7.38 -4.67 -4.10
C MET A 138 -7.01 -3.23 -3.68
N ILE A 139 -6.80 -3.03 -2.40
CA ILE A 139 -6.50 -1.72 -1.80
C ILE A 139 -5.55 -1.90 -0.64
N GLU A 140 -4.48 -1.10 -0.64
CA GLU A 140 -3.52 -1.06 0.45
C GLU A 140 -3.27 0.38 0.88
N ALA A 141 -3.18 0.62 2.18
CA ALA A 141 -2.81 1.90 2.75
C ALA A 141 -2.52 1.71 4.24
N ALA A 142 -1.60 2.51 4.78
CA ALA A 142 -1.31 2.50 6.21
C ALA A 142 -2.61 2.71 7.04
N GLY A 143 -3.01 1.67 7.77
CA GLY A 143 -4.17 1.70 8.65
C GLY A 143 -5.54 1.75 7.98
N ILE A 144 -5.68 1.43 6.68
CA ILE A 144 -7.00 1.44 6.01
C ILE A 144 -7.90 0.25 6.40
N GLY A 145 -7.27 -0.86 6.80
CA GLY A 145 -7.89 -2.01 7.45
C GLY A 145 -9.18 -2.49 6.80
N TRP A 146 -10.12 -2.90 7.66
CA TRP A 146 -11.47 -3.35 7.28
C TRP A 146 -12.34 -2.22 6.72
N GLN A 147 -12.24 -1.02 7.29
CA GLN A 147 -13.12 0.11 6.96
C GLN A 147 -13.13 0.42 5.46
N GLY A 148 -11.95 0.51 4.83
CA GLY A 148 -11.89 0.83 3.40
C GLY A 148 -12.55 -0.22 2.51
N ARG A 149 -12.49 -1.50 2.91
CA ARG A 149 -13.12 -2.61 2.18
C ARG A 149 -14.63 -2.62 2.38
N TYR A 150 -15.09 -2.37 3.60
CA TYR A 150 -16.50 -2.24 3.93
C TYR A 150 -17.17 -1.10 3.17
N GLU A 151 -16.61 0.12 3.23
CA GLU A 151 -17.19 1.28 2.55
C GLU A 151 -17.16 1.10 1.01
N LEU A 152 -16.13 0.43 0.48
CA LEU A 152 -16.05 0.12 -0.94
C LEU A 152 -17.12 -0.89 -1.38
N ALA A 153 -17.40 -1.91 -0.56
CA ALA A 153 -18.47 -2.87 -0.80
C ALA A 153 -19.85 -2.20 -0.77
N GLU A 154 -20.08 -1.27 0.18
CA GLU A 154 -21.30 -0.47 0.23
C GLU A 154 -21.48 0.35 -1.07
N LEU A 155 -20.41 1.01 -1.53
CA LEU A 155 -20.43 1.78 -2.77
C LEU A 155 -20.80 0.89 -3.98
N MET A 156 -20.20 -0.31 -4.08
CA MET A 156 -20.53 -1.27 -5.14
C MET A 156 -22.00 -1.66 -5.11
N ALA A 157 -22.52 -2.04 -3.94
CA ALA A 157 -23.92 -2.45 -3.78
C ALA A 157 -24.90 -1.32 -4.18
N ARG A 158 -24.63 -0.08 -3.74
CA ARG A 158 -25.41 1.09 -4.11
C ARG A 158 -25.38 1.35 -5.62
N PHE A 159 -24.22 1.23 -6.24
CA PHE A 159 -24.09 1.42 -7.69
C PHE A 159 -24.88 0.36 -8.48
N ILE A 160 -24.85 -0.90 -8.05
CA ILE A 160 -25.64 -1.99 -8.65
C ILE A 160 -27.14 -1.69 -8.57
N LEU A 161 -27.64 -1.35 -7.37
CA LEU A 161 -29.06 -1.02 -7.16
C LEU A 161 -29.49 0.22 -7.94
N ALA A 162 -28.69 1.28 -7.94
CA ALA A 162 -28.96 2.49 -8.70
C ALA A 162 -28.97 2.22 -10.22
N SER A 163 -28.10 1.32 -10.70
CA SER A 163 -28.07 0.91 -12.11
C SER A 163 -29.31 0.12 -12.52
N GLN A 164 -29.77 -0.82 -11.68
CA GLN A 164 -31.00 -1.58 -11.89
C GLN A 164 -32.23 -0.67 -11.96
N ARG A 165 -32.26 0.39 -11.13
CA ARG A 165 -33.32 1.40 -11.13
C ARG A 165 -33.18 2.47 -12.22
N GLN A 166 -32.14 2.39 -13.05
CA GLN A 166 -31.81 3.40 -14.06
C GLN A 166 -31.72 4.82 -13.49
N ALA A 167 -31.27 4.95 -12.23
CA ALA A 167 -31.18 6.23 -11.55
C ALA A 167 -30.17 7.15 -12.26
N ARG A 168 -30.48 8.45 -12.34
CA ARG A 168 -29.57 9.48 -12.88
C ARG A 168 -28.19 9.45 -12.21
N ALA A 169 -28.16 9.20 -10.90
CA ALA A 169 -26.92 9.08 -10.12
C ALA A 169 -26.01 7.95 -10.60
N ALA A 170 -26.57 6.83 -11.08
CA ALA A 170 -25.78 5.75 -11.66
C ALA A 170 -25.11 6.18 -12.98
N ALA A 171 -25.84 6.90 -13.83
CA ALA A 171 -25.30 7.45 -15.08
C ALA A 171 -24.19 8.49 -14.82
N GLU A 172 -24.32 9.30 -13.76
CA GLU A 172 -23.27 10.23 -13.32
C GLU A 172 -22.03 9.47 -12.82
N PHE A 173 -22.22 8.45 -11.98
CA PHE A 173 -21.10 7.64 -11.49
C PHE A 173 -20.38 6.88 -12.61
N ARG A 174 -21.09 6.40 -13.65
CA ARG A 174 -20.48 5.81 -14.86
C ARG A 174 -19.50 6.76 -15.55
N LYS A 175 -19.89 8.04 -15.70
CA LYS A 175 -19.01 9.07 -16.29
C LYS A 175 -17.80 9.36 -15.42
N ILE A 176 -17.95 9.27 -14.11
CA ILE A 176 -16.83 9.45 -13.17
C ILE A 176 -15.86 8.27 -13.27
N LYS A 177 -16.35 7.03 -13.15
CA LYS A 177 -15.49 5.83 -13.13
C LYS A 177 -14.78 5.57 -14.46
N SER A 178 -15.27 6.11 -15.58
CA SER A 178 -14.60 5.99 -16.88
C SER A 178 -13.25 6.70 -16.94
N ASN A 179 -12.94 7.58 -15.96
CA ASN A 179 -11.62 8.19 -15.81
C ASN A 179 -10.84 7.53 -14.64
N PRO A 180 -10.04 6.48 -14.89
CA PRO A 180 -9.30 5.79 -13.84
C PRO A 180 -8.12 6.60 -13.28
N MET A 181 -7.74 7.73 -13.89
CA MET A 181 -6.55 8.53 -13.53
C MET A 181 -6.78 9.46 -12.32
N THR A 182 -7.65 9.07 -11.40
CA THR A 182 -7.91 9.86 -10.20
C THR A 182 -6.72 9.75 -9.26
N ASP A 183 -6.22 10.91 -8.80
CA ASP A 183 -5.14 10.93 -7.82
C ASP A 183 -5.62 10.40 -6.46
N LEU A 184 -5.18 9.20 -6.12
CA LEU A 184 -5.40 8.57 -4.81
C LEU A 184 -4.19 8.72 -3.89
N SER A 185 -3.12 9.39 -4.31
CA SER A 185 -1.88 9.54 -3.54
C SER A 185 -1.95 10.59 -2.44
N GLY A 186 -2.96 11.48 -2.47
CA GLY A 186 -3.04 12.60 -1.52
C GLY A 186 -1.84 13.55 -1.62
N GLY A 187 -1.16 13.60 -2.77
CA GLY A 187 0.03 14.42 -3.00
C GLY A 187 1.36 13.79 -2.56
N PHE A 188 1.36 12.53 -2.08
CA PHE A 188 2.58 11.79 -1.79
C PHE A 188 3.17 11.18 -3.07
N LYS A 189 4.50 11.10 -3.13
CA LYS A 189 5.21 10.46 -4.24
C LYS A 189 5.57 9.03 -3.86
N TYR A 190 4.64 8.10 -4.05
CA TYR A 190 4.90 6.70 -3.74
C TYR A 190 5.97 6.10 -4.67
N MET A 191 6.78 5.19 -4.12
CA MET A 191 7.76 4.43 -4.88
C MET A 191 7.05 3.61 -5.98
N LYS A 192 7.67 3.56 -7.16
CA LYS A 192 7.18 2.76 -8.30
C LYS A 192 7.60 1.30 -8.14
N LEU A 193 6.93 0.60 -7.23
CA LEU A 193 7.11 -0.83 -6.97
C LEU A 193 5.81 -1.59 -7.28
N GLU A 194 5.91 -2.83 -7.76
CA GLU A 194 4.73 -3.67 -8.05
C GLU A 194 3.80 -3.79 -6.82
N ARG A 195 4.36 -4.01 -5.62
CA ARG A 195 3.60 -4.06 -4.36
C ARG A 195 2.88 -2.76 -3.98
N MET A 196 3.26 -1.64 -4.59
CA MET A 196 2.69 -0.30 -4.36
C MET A 196 1.66 0.10 -5.42
N ALA A 197 1.41 -0.74 -6.42
CA ALA A 197 0.57 -0.39 -7.57
C ALA A 197 -0.90 -0.09 -7.21
N TYR A 198 -1.39 -0.64 -6.09
CA TYR A 198 -2.73 -0.41 -5.53
C TYR A 198 -2.69 0.28 -4.16
N TYR A 199 -1.56 0.93 -3.84
CA TYR A 199 -1.39 1.68 -2.60
C TYR A 199 -2.01 3.08 -2.71
N VAL A 200 -2.76 3.49 -1.69
CA VAL A 200 -3.51 4.76 -1.68
C VAL A 200 -3.26 5.57 -0.42
N HIS A 201 -3.58 6.85 -0.46
CA HIS A 201 -3.68 7.68 0.73
C HIS A 201 -5.05 7.47 1.38
N LYS A 202 -5.06 6.89 2.59
CA LYS A 202 -6.27 6.49 3.33
C LYS A 202 -7.35 7.58 3.37
N GLU A 203 -6.99 8.81 3.76
CA GLU A 203 -7.98 9.89 3.90
C GLU A 203 -8.57 10.33 2.55
N THR A 204 -7.71 10.44 1.53
CA THR A 204 -8.14 10.80 0.16
C THR A 204 -9.12 9.76 -0.36
N TYR A 205 -8.75 8.48 -0.21
CA TYR A 205 -9.55 7.36 -0.66
C TYR A 205 -10.91 7.30 0.04
N LEU A 206 -10.94 7.29 1.38
CA LEU A 206 -12.19 7.22 2.15
C LEU A 206 -13.09 8.43 1.90
N LYS A 207 -12.53 9.64 1.78
CA LYS A 207 -13.31 10.85 1.43
C LYS A 207 -14.01 10.70 0.09
N LEU A 208 -13.31 10.13 -0.91
CA LEU A 208 -13.85 9.93 -2.24
C LEU A 208 -14.92 8.83 -2.26
N VAL A 209 -14.67 7.69 -1.61
CA VAL A 209 -15.66 6.62 -1.44
C VAL A 209 -16.94 7.16 -0.80
N LYS A 210 -16.84 7.88 0.32
CA LYS A 210 -18.00 8.48 1.00
C LYS A 210 -18.75 9.49 0.15
N LYS A 211 -18.03 10.29 -0.65
CA LYS A 211 -18.65 11.22 -1.62
C LYS A 211 -19.51 10.44 -2.62
N HIS A 212 -19.04 9.31 -3.13
CA HIS A 212 -19.80 8.51 -4.08
C HIS A 212 -20.94 7.73 -3.44
N ILE A 213 -20.76 7.25 -2.22
CA ILE A 213 -21.86 6.66 -1.43
C ILE A 213 -22.99 7.68 -1.28
N ALA A 214 -22.66 8.94 -0.97
CA ALA A 214 -23.64 10.01 -0.85
C ALA A 214 -24.33 10.37 -2.19
N LEU A 215 -23.60 10.30 -3.31
CA LEU A 215 -24.17 10.48 -4.66
C LEU A 215 -25.19 9.39 -5.01
N LEU A 216 -24.96 8.15 -4.55
CA LEU A 216 -25.78 6.98 -4.85
C LEU A 216 -26.78 6.64 -3.72
N LYS A 217 -27.13 7.62 -2.89
CA LYS A 217 -28.28 7.52 -1.97
C LYS A 217 -29.57 7.67 -2.75
#